data_AF-A0A1S1T610-F1
#
_entry.id   AF-A0A1S1T610-F1
#
_cell.length_a   1.000
_cell.length_b   1.000
_cell.length_c   1.000
_cell.angle_alpha   90.00
_cell.angle_beta   90.00
_cell.angle_gamma   90.00
#
_symmetry.space_group_name_H-M   'P 1'
#
loop_
_entity.id
_entity.type
_entity.pdbx_description
1 polymer ?
#
loop_
_entity_poly.entity_id
_entity_poly.type
_entity_poly.pdbx_seq_one_letter_code
_entity_poly.pdbx_strand_id
1 'polypeptide(L)'
;MFLQQLVNALSLGGTYALLALGLAVVFSIMGLINFAHGELMTAAGYALCFAILSGLPFPLAIACALVVAIALAMLMERIAFRPVRGASGTTLLLTSFAVSAILRVAFQNFISARPKPVPMPESLSGTIEIAGLHLGVIQATSILVTVLMLTGLNLFLRTTVLGRAMRAASEDFAIVRLMGIRANAVVATAFAISGLLAGVAGILWVAQRGSVDPLMGFLPVLKAFIAAIIGGLGSLSGAVAGGFLLGFIEVFLQAYLPESLLSYRDAVTILLVIGVLLFAPQGLLARKTVVKL
;
A
#
# COMPACT_ATOMS: atom_id res chain seq x y z
N MET A 1 24.68 -13.60 -6.46
CA MET A 1 23.64 -13.01 -7.33
C MET A 1 22.22 -13.37 -6.87
N PHE A 2 21.83 -14.66 -6.83
CA PHE A 2 20.47 -15.07 -6.44
C PHE A 2 20.03 -14.57 -5.05
N LEU A 3 20.86 -14.74 -4.01
CA LEU A 3 20.52 -14.35 -2.64
C LEU A 3 20.31 -12.82 -2.50
N GLN A 4 21.06 -12.02 -3.27
CA GLN A 4 20.87 -10.58 -3.35
C GLN A 4 19.51 -10.22 -3.95
N GLN A 5 19.11 -10.91 -5.01
CA GLN A 5 17.82 -10.67 -5.64
C GLN A 5 16.66 -11.12 -4.75
N LEU A 6 16.85 -12.15 -3.94
CA LEU A 6 15.86 -12.54 -2.94
C LEU A 6 15.64 -11.42 -1.90
N VAL A 7 16.71 -10.79 -1.43
CA VAL A 7 16.62 -9.62 -0.54
C VAL A 7 15.96 -8.42 -1.22
N ASN A 8 16.34 -8.11 -2.46
CA ASN A 8 15.73 -7.03 -3.23
C ASN A 8 14.22 -7.28 -3.43
N ALA A 9 13.84 -8.52 -3.73
CA ALA A 9 12.46 -8.97 -3.86
C ALA A 9 11.68 -8.85 -2.55
N LEU A 10 12.28 -9.21 -1.41
CA LEU A 10 11.66 -9.03 -0.10
C LEU A 10 11.42 -7.56 0.23
N SER A 11 12.38 -6.68 -0.08
CA SER A 11 12.22 -5.24 0.17
C SER A 11 11.15 -4.62 -0.73
N LEU A 12 11.21 -4.86 -2.05
CA LEU A 12 10.21 -4.31 -2.99
C LEU A 12 8.82 -4.93 -2.76
N GLY A 13 8.78 -6.26 -2.60
CA GLY A 13 7.57 -7.01 -2.31
C GLY A 13 6.95 -6.62 -0.98
N GLY A 14 7.75 -6.23 0.01
CA GLY A 14 7.26 -5.68 1.27
C GLY A 14 6.52 -4.37 1.09
N THR A 15 7.07 -3.43 0.33
CA THR A 15 6.39 -2.17 -0.02
C THR A 15 5.08 -2.42 -0.77
N TYR A 16 5.07 -3.34 -1.74
CA TYR A 16 3.84 -3.74 -2.44
C TYR A 16 2.84 -4.44 -1.52
N ALA A 17 3.30 -5.27 -0.59
CA ALA A 17 2.45 -5.95 0.39
C ALA A 17 1.77 -4.95 1.34
N LEU A 18 2.48 -3.90 1.79
CA LEU A 18 1.88 -2.85 2.64
C LEU A 18 0.79 -2.07 1.88
N LEU A 19 1.06 -1.68 0.64
CA LEU A 19 0.06 -1.00 -0.21
C LEU A 19 -1.14 -1.92 -0.51
N ALA A 20 -0.88 -3.17 -0.90
CA ALA A 20 -1.93 -4.15 -1.21
C ALA A 20 -2.80 -4.44 0.02
N LEU A 21 -2.19 -4.57 1.19
CA LEU A 21 -2.89 -4.73 2.47
C LEU A 21 -3.71 -3.49 2.82
N GLY A 22 -3.18 -2.28 2.60
CA GLY A 22 -3.91 -1.03 2.81
C GLY A 22 -5.15 -0.91 1.93
N LEU A 23 -5.06 -1.33 0.67
CA LEU A 23 -6.21 -1.44 -0.25
C LEU A 23 -7.19 -2.52 0.22
N ALA A 24 -6.68 -3.70 0.59
CA ALA A 24 -7.48 -4.83 1.02
C ALA A 24 -8.27 -4.56 2.31
N VAL A 25 -7.71 -3.80 3.26
CA VAL A 25 -8.41 -3.40 4.48
C VAL A 25 -9.68 -2.61 4.15
N VAL A 26 -9.58 -1.59 3.29
CA VAL A 26 -10.74 -0.77 2.90
C VAL A 26 -11.72 -1.60 2.06
N PHE A 27 -11.20 -2.36 1.10
CA PHE A 27 -12.01 -3.22 0.24
C PHE A 27 -12.78 -4.28 1.03
N SER A 28 -12.15 -4.91 2.03
CA SER A 28 -12.78 -5.97 2.81
C SER A 28 -14.05 -5.50 3.55
N ILE A 29 -14.16 -4.21 3.85
CA ILE A 29 -15.28 -3.64 4.61
C ILE A 29 -16.29 -2.95 3.69
N MET A 30 -15.82 -2.23 2.67
CA MET A 30 -16.68 -1.42 1.80
C MET A 30 -16.94 -2.04 0.42
N GLY A 31 -16.26 -3.13 0.07
CA GLY A 31 -16.37 -3.77 -1.25
C GLY A 31 -15.84 -2.91 -2.41
N LEU A 32 -15.03 -1.87 -2.13
CA LEU A 32 -14.53 -0.92 -3.13
C LEU A 32 -13.01 -0.78 -3.07
N ILE A 33 -12.38 -0.60 -4.23
CA ILE A 33 -10.95 -0.31 -4.35
C ILE A 33 -10.77 1.20 -4.36
N ASN A 34 -9.98 1.70 -3.42
CA ASN A 34 -9.63 3.12 -3.32
C ASN A 34 -8.31 3.40 -4.08
N PHE A 35 -8.39 3.73 -5.37
CA PHE A 35 -7.26 4.19 -6.17
C PHE A 35 -6.62 5.50 -5.67
N ALA A 36 -7.32 6.30 -4.83
CA ALA A 36 -6.71 7.48 -4.20
C ALA A 36 -5.73 7.13 -3.07
N HIS A 37 -5.60 5.85 -2.71
CA HIS A 37 -4.59 5.36 -1.76
C HIS A 37 -3.16 5.77 -2.13
N GLY A 38 -2.87 5.97 -3.42
CA GLY A 38 -1.54 6.33 -3.92
C GLY A 38 -1.21 7.78 -3.62
N GLU A 39 -2.23 8.63 -3.60
CA GLU A 39 -2.08 10.03 -3.21
C GLU A 39 -1.80 10.17 -1.72
N LEU A 40 -2.20 9.20 -0.88
CA LEU A 40 -1.81 9.16 0.53
C LEU A 40 -0.30 8.92 0.68
N MET A 41 0.25 8.03 -0.14
CA MET A 41 1.68 7.81 -0.25
C MET A 41 2.41 9.06 -0.78
N THR A 42 1.86 9.73 -1.80
CA THR A 42 2.39 11.01 -2.31
C THR A 42 2.41 12.09 -1.21
N ALA A 43 1.32 12.23 -0.47
CA ALA A 43 1.20 13.17 0.63
C ALA A 43 2.22 12.89 1.75
N ALA A 44 2.41 11.62 2.11
CA ALA A 44 3.42 11.22 3.09
C ALA A 44 4.83 11.58 2.62
N GLY A 45 5.15 11.35 1.34
CA GLY A 45 6.45 11.72 0.76
C GLY A 45 6.72 13.22 0.81
N TYR A 46 5.72 14.05 0.48
CA TYR A 46 5.85 15.51 0.59
C TYR A 46 5.95 15.98 2.03
N ALA A 47 5.13 15.44 2.93
CA ALA A 47 5.19 15.76 4.35
C ALA A 47 6.56 15.41 4.95
N LEU A 48 7.14 14.25 4.59
CA LEU A 48 8.49 13.88 4.97
C LEU A 48 9.53 14.86 4.43
N CYS A 49 9.47 15.17 3.14
CA CYS A 49 10.36 16.12 2.47
C CYS A 49 10.37 17.49 3.19
N PHE A 50 9.19 18.08 3.40
CA PHE A 50 9.09 19.39 4.05
C PHE A 50 9.45 19.36 5.53
N ALA A 51 9.13 18.28 6.26
CA ALA A 51 9.53 18.15 7.65
C ALA A 51 11.06 18.10 7.79
N ILE A 52 11.76 17.35 6.94
CA ILE A 52 13.23 17.32 6.97
C ILE A 52 13.81 18.70 6.58
N LEU A 53 13.28 19.33 5.52
CA LEU A 53 13.75 20.64 5.06
C LEU A 53 13.50 21.78 6.05
N SER A 54 12.50 21.65 6.93
CA SER A 54 12.27 22.60 8.03
C SER A 54 13.16 22.35 9.25
N GLY A 55 14.05 21.35 9.18
CA GLY A 55 15.00 21.03 10.24
C GLY A 55 14.45 20.11 11.33
N LEU A 56 13.28 19.49 11.14
CA LEU A 56 12.80 18.49 12.10
C LEU A 56 13.74 17.28 12.10
N PRO A 57 14.05 16.71 13.28
CA PRO A 57 14.82 15.48 13.34
C PRO A 57 14.04 14.35 12.66
N PHE A 58 14.78 13.45 12.02
CA PHE A 58 14.21 12.42 11.14
C PHE A 58 13.07 11.59 11.76
N PRO A 59 13.11 11.16 13.04
CA PRO A 59 11.97 10.45 13.64
C PRO A 59 10.69 11.30 13.73
N LEU A 60 10.81 12.59 14.00
CA LEU A 60 9.66 13.51 14.02
C LEU A 60 9.16 13.79 12.60
N ALA A 61 10.05 13.83 11.62
CA ALA A 61 9.67 13.94 10.21
C ALA A 61 8.86 12.72 9.73
N ILE A 62 9.25 11.50 10.13
CA ILE A 62 8.46 10.28 9.91
C ILE A 62 7.09 10.40 10.58
N ALA A 63 7.05 10.77 11.86
CA ALA A 63 5.78 10.92 12.58
C ALA A 63 4.85 11.92 11.90
N CYS A 64 5.37 13.06 11.45
CA CYS A 64 4.64 14.07 10.70
C CYS A 64 4.07 13.49 9.39
N ALA A 65 4.89 12.78 8.61
CA ALA A 65 4.47 12.14 7.37
C ALA A 65 3.33 11.13 7.58
N LEU A 66 3.42 10.31 8.63
CA LEU A 66 2.39 9.33 8.97
C LEU A 66 1.09 10.02 9.42
N VAL A 67 1.19 11.07 10.26
CA VAL A 67 0.02 11.84 10.70
C VAL A 67 -0.69 12.47 9.50
N VAL A 68 0.05 13.06 8.56
CA VAL A 68 -0.53 13.64 7.33
C VAL A 68 -1.24 12.57 6.50
N ALA A 69 -0.63 11.40 6.31
CA ALA A 69 -1.24 10.31 5.54
C ALA A 69 -2.53 9.80 6.19
N ILE A 70 -2.53 9.60 7.51
CA ILE A 70 -3.72 9.18 8.28
C ILE A 70 -4.81 10.25 8.23
N ALA A 71 -4.46 11.51 8.49
CA ALA A 71 -5.39 12.62 8.47
C ALA A 71 -6.04 12.78 7.09
N LEU A 72 -5.25 12.70 6.01
CA LEU A 72 -5.76 12.77 4.65
C LEU A 72 -6.67 11.58 4.33
N ALA A 73 -6.33 10.37 4.76
CA ALA A 73 -7.17 9.19 4.57
C ALA A 73 -8.52 9.32 5.31
N MET A 74 -8.52 9.83 6.54
CA MET A 74 -9.73 10.11 7.30
C MET A 74 -10.56 11.24 6.69
N LEU A 75 -9.91 12.26 6.14
CA LEU A 75 -10.57 13.37 5.44
C LEU A 75 -11.23 12.89 4.13
N MET A 76 -10.54 12.04 3.37
CA MET A 76 -11.12 11.35 2.21
C MET A 76 -12.33 10.51 2.60
N GLU A 77 -12.22 9.71 3.69
CA GLU A 77 -13.36 8.93 4.19
C GLU A 77 -14.56 9.82 4.45
N ARG A 78 -14.36 10.93 5.18
CA ARG A 78 -15.43 11.79 5.63
C ARG A 78 -16.08 12.60 4.51
N ILE A 79 -15.28 13.13 3.59
CA ILE A 79 -15.73 14.07 2.56
C ILE A 79 -16.12 13.35 1.28
N ALA A 80 -15.33 12.38 0.83
CA ALA A 80 -15.52 11.75 -0.46
C ALA A 80 -16.31 10.43 -0.36
N PHE A 81 -15.93 9.53 0.55
CA PHE A 81 -16.47 8.16 0.53
C PHE A 81 -17.72 7.96 1.41
N ARG A 82 -17.81 8.65 2.55
CA ARG A 82 -18.95 8.53 3.46
C ARG A 82 -20.28 8.96 2.83
N PRO A 83 -20.36 10.07 2.06
CA PRO A 83 -21.62 10.48 1.43
C PRO A 83 -22.15 9.51 0.38
N VAL A 84 -21.25 8.78 -0.29
CA VAL A 84 -21.59 7.85 -1.39
C VAL A 84 -21.58 6.38 -0.96
N ARG A 85 -21.48 6.08 0.33
CA ARG A 85 -21.33 4.70 0.84
C ARG A 85 -22.44 3.73 0.42
N GLY A 86 -23.65 4.23 0.17
CA GLY A 86 -24.78 3.43 -0.31
C GLY A 86 -24.98 3.47 -1.83
N ALA A 87 -24.08 4.12 -2.57
CA ALA A 87 -24.16 4.23 -4.02
C ALA A 87 -23.67 2.95 -4.72
N SER A 88 -23.87 2.89 -6.04
CA SER A 88 -23.38 1.78 -6.85
C SER A 88 -21.85 1.66 -6.79
N GLY A 89 -21.31 0.45 -7.01
CA GLY A 89 -19.87 0.22 -7.09
C GLY A 89 -19.17 1.12 -8.12
N THR A 90 -19.84 1.41 -9.24
CA THR A 90 -19.34 2.34 -10.27
C THR A 90 -19.20 3.76 -9.75
N THR A 91 -20.17 4.25 -8.97
CA THR A 91 -20.10 5.57 -8.33
C THR A 91 -18.91 5.65 -7.39
N LEU A 92 -18.70 4.61 -6.57
CA LEU A 92 -17.59 4.53 -5.63
C LEU A 92 -16.21 4.53 -6.33
N LEU A 93 -16.08 3.77 -7.43
CA LEU A 93 -14.86 3.77 -8.25
C LEU A 93 -14.62 5.14 -8.87
N LEU A 94 -15.65 5.76 -9.44
CA LEU A 94 -15.56 7.10 -10.02
C LEU A 94 -15.15 8.15 -8.98
N THR A 95 -15.73 8.09 -7.78
CA THR A 95 -15.33 8.95 -6.65
C THR A 95 -13.85 8.76 -6.34
N SER A 96 -13.35 7.52 -6.28
CA SER A 96 -11.94 7.27 -6.01
C SER A 96 -11.01 7.85 -7.08
N PHE A 97 -11.35 7.70 -8.36
CA PHE A 97 -10.55 8.28 -9.45
C PHE A 97 -10.60 9.81 -9.43
N ALA A 98 -11.78 10.39 -9.16
CA ALA A 98 -11.95 11.84 -9.04
C ALA A 98 -11.09 12.40 -7.89
N VAL A 99 -11.13 11.78 -6.71
CA VAL A 99 -10.30 12.18 -5.56
C VAL A 99 -8.81 12.07 -5.89
N SER A 100 -8.38 10.97 -6.51
CA SER A 100 -6.99 10.82 -6.95
C SER A 100 -6.56 11.93 -7.91
N ALA A 101 -7.36 12.21 -8.94
CA ALA A 101 -7.07 13.25 -9.91
C ALA A 101 -7.01 14.65 -9.28
N ILE A 102 -7.96 14.98 -8.38
CA ILE A 102 -8.00 16.26 -7.68
C ILE A 102 -6.74 16.43 -6.82
N LEU A 103 -6.37 15.43 -6.02
CA LEU A 103 -5.18 15.49 -5.18
C LEU A 103 -3.89 15.59 -5.98
N ARG A 104 -3.78 14.81 -7.05
CA ARG A 104 -2.65 14.88 -7.97
C ARG A 104 -2.46 16.28 -8.55
N VAL A 105 -3.55 16.91 -9.01
CA VAL A 105 -3.53 18.30 -9.51
C VAL A 105 -3.23 19.29 -8.38
N ALA A 106 -3.76 19.07 -7.18
CA ALA A 106 -3.46 19.91 -6.03
C ALA A 106 -1.96 19.85 -5.65
N PHE A 107 -1.34 18.67 -5.68
CA PHE A 107 0.10 18.53 -5.46
C PHE A 107 0.92 19.25 -6.54
N GLN A 108 0.53 19.13 -7.81
CA GLN A 108 1.23 19.81 -8.91
C GLN A 108 1.17 21.33 -8.79
N ASN A 109 -0.02 21.88 -8.46
CA ASN A 109 -0.24 23.32 -8.43
C ASN A 109 0.21 23.98 -7.14
N PHE A 110 0.01 23.33 -5.98
CA PHE A 110 0.27 23.94 -4.67
C PHE A 110 1.58 23.49 -4.01
N ILE A 111 2.18 22.37 -4.45
CA ILE A 111 3.41 21.83 -3.84
C ILE A 111 4.61 21.90 -4.79
N SER A 112 4.54 21.20 -5.92
CA SER A 112 5.53 21.25 -7.00
C SER A 112 5.07 20.40 -8.18
N ALA A 113 5.28 20.87 -9.41
CA ALA A 113 5.13 20.04 -10.61
C ALA A 113 6.38 19.20 -10.92
N ARG A 114 7.51 19.44 -10.24
CA ARG A 114 8.79 18.75 -10.48
C ARG A 114 9.13 17.80 -9.32
N PRO A 115 9.90 16.73 -9.58
CA PRO A 115 10.47 15.92 -8.52
C PRO A 115 11.28 16.77 -7.55
N LYS A 116 11.04 16.57 -6.25
CA LYS A 116 11.81 17.19 -5.16
C LYS A 116 12.75 16.14 -4.55
N PRO A 117 14.06 16.38 -4.47
CA PRO A 117 14.97 15.48 -3.76
C PRO A 117 14.61 15.49 -2.27
N VAL A 118 14.74 14.32 -1.63
CA VAL A 118 14.50 14.16 -0.20
C VAL A 118 15.83 13.82 0.46
N PRO A 119 16.40 14.74 1.27
CA PRO A 119 17.70 14.52 1.90
C PRO A 119 17.57 13.51 3.03
N MET A 120 17.70 12.22 2.68
CA MET A 120 17.70 11.14 3.66
C MET A 120 18.94 11.22 4.56
N PRO A 121 18.83 10.88 5.86
CA PRO A 121 19.98 10.83 6.75
C PRO A 121 21.08 9.90 6.24
N GLU A 122 22.34 10.25 6.48
CA GLU A 122 23.49 9.39 6.14
C GLU A 122 23.47 8.05 6.87
N SER A 123 22.78 7.95 8.00
CA SER A 123 22.58 6.67 8.69
C SER A 123 21.76 5.64 7.89
N LEU A 124 21.05 6.08 6.85
CA LEU A 124 20.34 5.22 5.91
C LEU A 124 21.13 4.99 4.61
N SER A 125 22.28 5.64 4.42
CA SER A 125 23.14 5.40 3.26
C SER A 125 24.14 4.27 3.53
N GLY A 126 24.55 3.59 2.45
CA GLY A 126 25.54 2.51 2.51
C GLY A 126 24.98 1.09 2.54
N THR A 127 25.90 0.14 2.69
CA THR A 127 25.67 -1.30 2.67
C THR A 127 26.24 -1.96 3.92
N ILE A 128 25.51 -2.91 4.46
CA ILE A 128 25.93 -3.79 5.54
C ILE A 128 26.39 -5.11 4.90
N GLU A 129 27.61 -5.55 5.22
CA GLU A 129 28.09 -6.86 4.80
C GLU A 129 27.73 -7.93 5.83
N ILE A 130 26.96 -8.93 5.41
CA ILE A 130 26.60 -10.08 6.25
C ILE A 130 26.96 -11.35 5.48
N ALA A 131 27.97 -12.09 5.95
CA ALA A 131 28.39 -13.37 5.36
C ALA A 131 28.63 -13.29 3.83
N GLY A 132 29.21 -12.18 3.34
CA GLY A 132 29.48 -11.94 1.91
C GLY A 132 28.31 -11.38 1.10
N LEU A 133 27.15 -11.13 1.73
CA LEU A 133 26.00 -10.46 1.14
C LEU A 133 26.08 -8.94 1.38
N HIS A 134 25.89 -8.13 0.34
CA HIS A 134 25.90 -6.66 0.44
C HIS A 134 24.47 -6.15 0.58
N LEU A 135 24.01 -5.96 1.81
CA LEU A 135 22.65 -5.54 2.12
C LEU A 135 22.58 -4.02 2.28
N GLY A 136 21.92 -3.30 1.39
CA GLY A 136 21.71 -1.86 1.57
C GLY A 136 20.89 -1.58 2.82
N VAL A 137 21.28 -0.56 3.59
CA VAL A 137 20.61 -0.21 4.86
C VAL A 137 19.12 0.09 4.65
N ILE A 138 18.77 0.75 3.54
CA ILE A 138 17.37 1.00 3.14
C ILE A 138 16.60 -0.30 2.90
N GLN A 139 17.21 -1.32 2.27
CA GLN A 139 16.54 -2.60 2.02
C GLN A 139 16.32 -3.36 3.32
N ALA A 140 17.32 -3.41 4.19
CA ALA A 140 17.21 -4.00 5.52
C ALA A 140 16.10 -3.34 6.34
N THR A 141 16.09 -2.00 6.36
CA THR A 141 15.10 -1.19 7.07
C THR A 141 13.70 -1.39 6.50
N SER A 142 13.56 -1.44 5.17
CA SER A 142 12.29 -1.70 4.49
C SER A 142 11.72 -3.08 4.86
N ILE A 143 12.55 -4.12 4.89
CA ILE A 143 12.13 -5.47 5.31
C ILE A 143 11.70 -5.45 6.77
N LEU A 144 12.51 -4.87 7.66
CA LEU A 144 12.20 -4.78 9.09
C LEU A 144 10.87 -4.04 9.35
N VAL A 145 10.71 -2.86 8.77
CA VAL A 145 9.49 -2.03 8.92
C VAL A 145 8.28 -2.76 8.35
N THR A 146 8.42 -3.45 7.21
CA THR A 146 7.35 -4.27 6.64
C THR A 146 6.93 -5.36 7.63
N VAL A 147 7.86 -6.13 8.17
CA VAL A 147 7.56 -7.20 9.15
C VAL A 147 6.85 -6.63 10.38
N LEU A 148 7.33 -5.49 10.90
CA LEU A 148 6.71 -4.82 12.04
C LEU A 148 5.28 -4.37 11.74
N MET A 149 5.02 -3.78 10.58
CA MET A 149 3.69 -3.34 10.17
C MET A 149 2.71 -4.49 9.94
N LEU A 150 3.16 -5.55 9.27
CA LEU A 150 2.34 -6.75 9.03
C LEU A 150 1.98 -7.43 10.36
N THR A 151 2.97 -7.58 11.26
CA THR A 151 2.76 -8.19 12.58
C THR A 151 1.87 -7.32 13.46
N GLY A 152 2.12 -6.01 13.48
CA GLY A 152 1.35 -5.03 14.24
C GLY A 152 -0.11 -4.99 13.79
N LEU A 153 -0.39 -4.98 12.48
CA LEU A 153 -1.76 -5.03 11.99
C LEU A 153 -2.44 -6.36 12.32
N ASN A 154 -1.75 -7.49 12.13
CA ASN A 154 -2.32 -8.80 12.47
C ASN A 154 -2.67 -8.89 13.97
N LEU A 155 -1.80 -8.35 14.84
CA LEU A 155 -2.07 -8.27 16.27
C LEU A 155 -3.28 -7.38 16.54
N PHE A 156 -3.31 -6.16 15.99
CA PHE A 156 -4.42 -5.22 16.13
C PHE A 156 -5.76 -5.86 15.74
N LEU A 157 -5.81 -6.55 14.60
CA LEU A 157 -7.01 -7.23 14.08
C LEU A 157 -7.48 -8.41 14.96
N ARG A 158 -6.58 -9.04 15.71
CA ARG A 158 -6.90 -10.21 16.56
C ARG A 158 -7.26 -9.82 17.99
N THR A 159 -6.59 -8.83 18.56
CA THR A 159 -6.66 -8.52 19.99
C THR A 159 -7.58 -7.35 20.32
N THR A 160 -7.71 -6.35 19.44
CA THR A 160 -8.49 -5.15 19.75
C THR A 160 -9.97 -5.32 19.40
N VAL A 161 -10.85 -4.62 20.12
CA VAL A 161 -12.30 -4.61 19.86
C VAL A 161 -12.60 -4.07 18.46
N LEU A 162 -11.95 -2.97 18.06
CA LEU A 162 -12.10 -2.40 16.72
C LEU A 162 -11.58 -3.35 15.64
N GLY A 163 -10.45 -4.01 15.86
CA GLY A 163 -9.90 -5.00 14.93
C GLY A 163 -10.82 -6.21 14.73
N ARG A 164 -11.39 -6.74 15.82
CA ARG A 164 -12.41 -7.81 15.75
C ARG A 164 -13.67 -7.34 15.03
N ALA A 165 -14.12 -6.12 15.30
CA ALA A 165 -15.25 -5.51 14.61
C ALA A 165 -15.00 -5.34 13.11
N MET A 166 -13.80 -4.92 12.70
CA MET A 166 -13.40 -4.83 11.29
C MET A 166 -13.43 -6.19 10.60
N ARG A 167 -12.92 -7.24 11.26
CA ARG A 167 -12.99 -8.61 10.71
C ARG A 167 -14.43 -9.10 10.58
N ALA A 168 -15.27 -8.88 11.59
CA ALA A 168 -16.69 -9.22 11.50
C ALA A 168 -17.40 -8.41 10.40
N ALA A 169 -17.04 -7.14 10.24
CA ALA A 169 -17.61 -6.24 9.24
C ALA A 169 -17.26 -6.66 7.81
N SER A 170 -16.13 -7.37 7.63
CA SER A 170 -15.77 -7.96 6.33
C SER A 170 -16.55 -9.22 5.97
N GLU A 171 -17.24 -9.83 6.92
CA GLU A 171 -18.18 -10.94 6.65
C GLU A 171 -19.56 -10.39 6.34
N ASP A 172 -20.09 -9.59 7.26
CA ASP A 172 -21.42 -9.03 7.18
C ASP A 172 -21.46 -7.70 7.93
N PHE A 173 -21.37 -6.63 7.14
CA PHE A 173 -21.44 -5.26 7.65
C PHE A 173 -22.80 -4.92 8.28
N ALA A 174 -23.89 -5.54 7.80
CA ALA A 174 -25.23 -5.30 8.33
C ALA A 174 -25.40 -5.92 9.71
N ILE A 175 -24.92 -7.16 9.91
CA ILE A 175 -24.93 -7.84 11.21
C ILE A 175 -24.13 -7.05 12.24
N VAL A 176 -22.93 -6.56 11.89
CA VAL A 176 -22.11 -5.75 12.81
C VAL A 176 -22.84 -4.50 13.29
N ARG A 177 -23.65 -3.87 12.44
CA ARG A 177 -24.48 -2.72 12.81
C ARG A 177 -25.61 -3.09 13.78
N LEU A 178 -26.23 -4.26 13.60
CA LEU A 178 -27.26 -4.77 14.51
C LEU A 178 -26.71 -5.12 15.89
N MET A 179 -25.42 -5.43 15.99
CA MET A 179 -24.71 -5.67 17.26
C MET A 179 -24.33 -4.38 18.01
N GLY A 180 -24.85 -3.22 17.61
CA GLY A 180 -24.61 -1.93 18.28
C GLY A 180 -23.22 -1.33 18.02
N ILE A 181 -22.42 -1.92 17.13
CA ILE A 181 -21.10 -1.40 16.77
C ILE A 181 -21.28 -0.20 15.83
N ARG A 182 -20.65 0.93 16.17
CA ARG A 182 -20.69 2.15 15.36
C ARG A 182 -20.00 1.92 14.00
N ALA A 183 -20.78 1.72 12.94
CA ALA A 183 -20.29 1.57 11.56
C ALA A 183 -19.27 2.63 11.14
N ASN A 184 -19.52 3.90 11.49
CA ASN A 184 -18.62 5.00 11.15
C ASN A 184 -17.26 4.87 11.81
N ALA A 185 -17.18 4.30 13.02
CA ALA A 185 -15.90 4.06 13.68
C ALA A 185 -15.12 2.95 12.95
N VAL A 186 -15.78 1.85 12.58
CA VAL A 186 -15.15 0.74 11.85
C VAL A 186 -14.57 1.21 10.51
N VAL A 187 -15.35 1.95 9.72
CA VAL A 187 -14.90 2.47 8.42
C VAL A 187 -13.82 3.53 8.59
N ALA A 188 -13.97 4.49 9.51
CA ALA A 188 -12.94 5.50 9.75
C ALA A 188 -11.61 4.87 10.22
N THR A 189 -11.65 3.86 11.08
CA THR A 189 -10.47 3.10 11.49
C THR A 189 -9.84 2.34 10.31
N ALA A 190 -10.65 1.77 9.41
CA ALA A 190 -10.14 1.12 8.19
C ALA A 190 -9.37 2.11 7.31
N PHE A 191 -9.91 3.32 7.10
CA PHE A 191 -9.21 4.38 6.36
C PHE A 191 -7.96 4.88 7.08
N ALA A 192 -8.01 5.05 8.41
CA ALA A 192 -6.84 5.46 9.18
C ALA A 192 -5.69 4.43 9.07
N ILE A 193 -6.01 3.14 9.17
CA ILE A 193 -5.03 2.05 8.97
C ILE A 193 -4.52 2.02 7.53
N SER A 194 -5.41 2.19 6.55
CA SER A 194 -5.03 2.29 5.14
C SER A 194 -4.07 3.46 4.90
N GLY A 195 -4.35 4.64 5.47
CA GLY A 195 -3.47 5.80 5.41
C GLY A 195 -2.14 5.59 6.11
N LEU A 196 -2.12 4.92 7.25
CA LEU A 196 -0.88 4.54 7.94
C LEU A 196 -0.03 3.61 7.05
N LEU A 197 -0.61 2.57 6.47
CA LEU A 197 0.09 1.62 5.60
C LEU A 197 0.60 2.31 4.32
N ALA A 198 -0.22 3.16 3.70
CA ALA A 198 0.19 3.97 2.54
C ALA A 198 1.34 4.92 2.90
N GLY A 199 1.26 5.55 4.06
CA GLY A 199 2.27 6.48 4.54
C GLY A 199 3.61 5.78 4.78
N VAL A 200 3.60 4.63 5.46
CA VAL A 200 4.81 3.81 5.66
C VAL A 200 5.38 3.36 4.31
N ALA A 201 4.55 2.81 3.42
CA ALA A 201 4.99 2.39 2.09
C ALA A 201 5.57 3.57 1.28
N GLY A 202 4.96 4.76 1.39
CA GLY A 202 5.44 5.97 0.73
C GLY A 202 6.77 6.46 1.26
N ILE A 203 6.99 6.42 2.58
CA ILE A 203 8.29 6.75 3.19
C ILE A 203 9.36 5.76 2.71
N LEU A 204 9.07 4.46 2.71
CA LEU A 204 10.00 3.43 2.22
C LEU A 204 10.34 3.62 0.73
N TRP A 205 9.34 3.98 -0.07
CA TRP A 205 9.52 4.24 -1.49
C TRP A 205 10.37 5.48 -1.77
N VAL A 206 10.12 6.57 -1.04
CA VAL A 206 10.93 7.79 -1.13
C VAL A 206 12.35 7.54 -0.63
N ALA A 207 12.53 6.73 0.41
CA ALA A 207 13.86 6.31 0.88
C ALA A 207 14.62 5.54 -0.21
N GLN A 208 13.95 4.68 -0.98
CA GLN A 208 14.57 3.93 -2.09
C GLN A 208 14.87 4.80 -3.31
N ARG A 209 14.03 5.80 -3.62
CA ARG A 209 14.18 6.65 -4.81
C ARG A 209 14.93 7.96 -4.59
N GLY A 210 15.10 8.39 -3.34
CA GLY A 210 15.72 9.67 -2.97
C GLY A 210 14.93 10.92 -3.38
N SER A 211 13.69 10.77 -3.85
CA SER A 211 12.87 11.89 -4.33
C SER A 211 11.38 11.61 -4.20
N VAL A 212 10.59 12.69 -4.17
CA VAL A 212 9.12 12.68 -4.24
C VAL A 212 8.64 13.54 -5.39
N ASP A 213 7.67 13.03 -6.14
CA ASP A 213 7.01 13.74 -7.24
C ASP A 213 5.49 13.53 -7.19
N PRO A 214 4.68 14.39 -7.84
CA PRO A 214 3.22 14.32 -7.73
C PRO A 214 2.60 13.07 -8.34
N LEU A 215 3.30 12.37 -9.22
CA LEU A 215 2.79 11.23 -9.97
C LEU A 215 3.24 9.90 -9.34
N MET A 216 4.07 9.95 -8.29
CA MET A 216 4.73 8.76 -7.75
C MET A 216 3.77 7.70 -7.21
N GLY A 217 2.56 8.09 -6.78
CA GLY A 217 1.60 7.21 -6.12
C GLY A 217 0.80 6.30 -7.05
N PHE A 218 0.58 6.68 -8.32
CA PHE A 218 -0.35 5.97 -9.21
C PHE A 218 0.14 4.58 -9.61
N LEU A 219 1.38 4.48 -10.12
CA LEU A 219 1.94 3.20 -10.56
C LEU A 219 2.08 2.18 -9.41
N PRO A 220 2.59 2.54 -8.22
CA PRO A 220 2.64 1.62 -7.07
C PRO A 220 1.26 1.13 -6.64
N VAL A 221 0.25 1.99 -6.66
CA VAL A 221 -1.12 1.55 -6.34
C VAL A 221 -1.67 0.60 -7.37
N LEU A 222 -1.42 0.84 -8.66
CA LEU A 222 -1.85 -0.10 -9.69
C LEU A 222 -1.20 -1.47 -9.49
N LYS A 223 0.09 -1.50 -9.15
CA LYS A 223 0.81 -2.74 -8.80
C LYS A 223 0.26 -3.39 -7.53
N ALA A 224 -0.01 -2.62 -6.49
CA ALA A 224 -0.63 -3.11 -5.26
C ALA A 224 -2.04 -3.67 -5.48
N PHE A 225 -2.82 -3.06 -6.37
CA PHE A 225 -4.11 -3.55 -6.79
C PHE A 225 -3.99 -4.89 -7.53
N ILE A 226 -3.08 -4.99 -8.50
CA ILE A 226 -2.76 -6.23 -9.19
C ILE A 226 -2.35 -7.33 -8.19
N ALA A 227 -1.46 -7.01 -7.26
CA ALA A 227 -1.05 -7.89 -6.18
C ALA A 227 -2.24 -8.35 -5.32
N ALA A 228 -3.16 -7.45 -4.96
CA ALA A 228 -4.35 -7.79 -4.19
C ALA A 228 -5.31 -8.71 -4.97
N ILE A 229 -5.44 -8.53 -6.29
CA ILE A 229 -6.24 -9.43 -7.14
C ILE A 229 -5.62 -10.82 -7.20
N ILE A 230 -4.31 -10.92 -7.48
CA ILE A 230 -3.62 -12.21 -7.51
C ILE A 230 -3.71 -12.91 -6.15
N GLY A 231 -3.58 -12.16 -5.06
CA GLY A 231 -3.70 -12.68 -3.71
C GLY A 231 -5.12 -13.16 -3.36
N GLY A 232 -6.13 -12.59 -4.01
CA GLY A 232 -7.55 -12.77 -3.72
C GLY A 232 -8.15 -11.52 -3.08
N LEU A 233 -8.98 -10.81 -3.85
CA LEU A 233 -9.68 -9.59 -3.41
C LEU A 233 -10.50 -9.87 -2.14
N GLY A 234 -10.26 -9.10 -1.08
CA GLY A 234 -10.94 -9.25 0.22
C GLY A 234 -10.23 -10.15 1.23
N SER A 235 -9.19 -10.89 0.82
CA SER A 235 -8.32 -11.64 1.74
C SER A 235 -7.12 -10.79 2.15
N LEU A 236 -7.05 -10.36 3.42
CA LEU A 236 -5.92 -9.55 3.92
C LEU A 236 -4.58 -10.30 3.79
N SER A 237 -4.56 -11.59 4.15
CA SER A 237 -3.38 -12.45 3.98
C SER A 237 -3.06 -12.71 2.51
N GLY A 238 -4.09 -12.83 1.67
CA GLY A 238 -3.95 -12.93 0.23
C GLY A 238 -3.23 -11.71 -0.35
N ALA A 239 -3.66 -10.51 0.01
CA ALA A 239 -3.07 -9.26 -0.47
C ALA A 239 -1.57 -9.15 -0.11
N VAL A 240 -1.18 -9.57 1.09
CA VAL A 240 0.23 -9.61 1.52
C VAL A 240 1.03 -10.59 0.67
N ALA A 241 0.54 -11.82 0.51
CA ALA A 241 1.21 -12.84 -0.30
C ALA A 241 1.33 -12.41 -1.77
N GLY A 242 0.28 -11.80 -2.32
CA GLY A 242 0.28 -11.24 -3.68
C GLY A 242 1.26 -10.08 -3.85
N GLY A 243 1.42 -9.22 -2.84
CA GLY A 243 2.40 -8.13 -2.85
C GLY A 243 3.83 -8.64 -2.89
N PHE A 244 4.15 -9.63 -2.05
CA PHE A 244 5.43 -10.32 -2.13
C PHE A 244 5.61 -11.00 -3.48
N LEU A 245 4.65 -11.83 -3.92
CA LEU A 245 4.74 -12.54 -5.19
C LEU A 245 5.01 -11.60 -6.37
N LEU A 246 4.30 -10.46 -6.44
CA LEU A 246 4.54 -9.46 -7.49
C LEU A 246 5.94 -8.86 -7.39
N GLY A 247 6.42 -8.53 -6.18
CA GLY A 247 7.79 -8.03 -5.97
C GLY A 247 8.86 -9.05 -6.37
N PHE A 248 8.63 -10.32 -6.08
CA PHE A 248 9.49 -11.42 -6.52
C PHE A 248 9.49 -11.52 -8.05
N ILE A 249 8.33 -11.53 -8.70
CA ILE A 249 8.26 -11.57 -10.17
C ILE A 249 9.04 -10.40 -10.77
N GLU A 250 8.84 -9.17 -10.31
CA GLU A 250 9.49 -7.99 -10.89
C GLU A 250 11.01 -8.01 -10.73
N VAL A 251 11.50 -8.34 -9.54
CA VAL A 251 12.95 -8.36 -9.26
C VAL A 251 13.63 -9.50 -10.00
N PHE A 252 13.02 -10.69 -10.07
CA PHE A 252 13.59 -11.81 -10.80
C PHE A 252 13.54 -11.61 -12.31
N LEU A 253 12.46 -11.03 -12.85
CA LEU A 253 12.45 -10.62 -14.25
C LEU A 253 13.54 -9.59 -14.53
N GLN A 254 13.72 -8.59 -13.66
CA GLN A 254 14.78 -7.61 -13.85
C GLN A 254 16.19 -8.22 -13.80
N ALA A 255 16.39 -9.30 -13.04
CA ALA A 255 17.69 -9.94 -12.88
C ALA A 255 18.04 -10.96 -13.98
N TYR A 256 17.05 -11.63 -14.58
CA TYR A 256 17.28 -12.77 -15.47
C TYR A 256 16.70 -12.60 -16.89
N LEU A 257 15.88 -11.58 -17.14
CA LEU A 257 15.32 -11.35 -18.47
C LEU A 257 16.41 -10.78 -19.41
N PRO A 258 16.51 -11.26 -20.67
CA PRO A 258 17.48 -10.74 -21.64
C PRO A 258 17.32 -9.23 -21.85
N GLU A 259 18.43 -8.52 -22.11
CA GLU A 259 18.43 -7.07 -22.25
C GLU A 259 17.44 -6.54 -23.31
N SER A 260 17.25 -7.29 -24.40
CA SER A 260 16.28 -6.97 -25.46
C SER A 260 14.82 -6.98 -24.99
N LEU A 261 14.51 -7.72 -23.92
CA LEU A 261 13.17 -7.88 -23.37
C LEU A 261 12.94 -7.06 -22.09
N LEU A 262 13.98 -6.48 -21.49
CA LEU A 262 13.87 -5.70 -20.24
C LEU A 262 12.93 -4.49 -20.36
N SER A 263 12.90 -3.83 -21.53
CA SER A 263 11.96 -2.73 -21.81
C SER A 263 10.48 -3.15 -21.72
N TYR A 264 10.21 -4.45 -21.88
CA TYR A 264 8.86 -5.03 -21.81
C TYR A 264 8.57 -5.71 -20.45
N ARG A 265 9.43 -5.54 -19.44
CA ARG A 265 9.29 -6.19 -18.12
C ARG A 265 7.89 -6.02 -17.52
N ASP A 266 7.34 -4.80 -17.56
CA ASP A 266 6.04 -4.51 -16.97
C ASP A 266 4.91 -5.23 -17.74
N ALA A 267 5.02 -5.33 -19.07
CA ALA A 267 4.08 -6.10 -19.90
C ALA A 267 4.18 -7.61 -19.61
N VAL A 268 5.40 -8.15 -19.48
CA VAL A 268 5.63 -9.56 -19.10
C VAL A 268 5.07 -9.85 -17.71
N THR A 269 5.23 -8.92 -16.77
CA THR A 269 4.69 -9.02 -15.41
C THR A 269 3.16 -9.12 -15.44
N ILE A 270 2.50 -8.22 -16.19
CA ILE A 270 1.04 -8.24 -16.36
C ILE A 270 0.57 -9.51 -17.07
N LEU A 271 1.32 -10.02 -18.05
CA LEU A 271 0.98 -11.28 -18.73
C LEU A 271 1.03 -12.47 -17.76
N LEU A 272 2.05 -12.54 -16.90
CA LEU A 272 2.16 -13.56 -15.86
C LEU A 272 0.99 -13.47 -14.86
N VAL A 273 0.63 -12.25 -14.44
CA VAL A 273 -0.54 -12.00 -13.59
C VAL A 273 -1.81 -12.55 -14.25
N ILE A 274 -2.04 -12.24 -15.53
CA ILE A 274 -3.19 -12.75 -16.29
C ILE A 274 -3.16 -14.27 -16.33
N GLY A 275 -1.99 -14.87 -16.58
CA GLY A 275 -1.81 -16.32 -16.52
C GLY A 275 -2.23 -16.91 -15.17
N VAL A 276 -1.79 -16.33 -14.06
CA VAL A 276 -2.18 -16.77 -12.71
C VAL A 276 -3.71 -16.69 -12.53
N LEU A 277 -4.36 -15.63 -13.00
CA LEU A 277 -5.81 -15.46 -12.88
C LEU A 277 -6.61 -16.40 -13.79
N LEU A 278 -6.06 -16.83 -14.93
CA LEU A 278 -6.70 -17.86 -15.76
C LEU A 278 -6.77 -19.21 -15.02
N PHE A 279 -5.74 -19.55 -14.25
CA PHE A 279 -5.72 -20.79 -13.46
C PHE A 279 -6.37 -20.65 -12.08
N ALA A 280 -6.35 -19.45 -11.50
CA ALA A 280 -6.90 -19.12 -10.18
C ALA A 280 -7.74 -17.83 -10.23
N PRO A 281 -8.97 -17.88 -10.79
CA PRO A 281 -9.77 -16.68 -11.07
C PRO A 281 -10.24 -15.92 -9.83
N GLN A 282 -10.27 -16.57 -8.66
CA GLN A 282 -10.59 -15.93 -7.40
C GLN A 282 -9.34 -15.36 -6.69
N GLY A 283 -8.13 -15.63 -7.22
CA GLY A 283 -6.84 -15.40 -6.58
C GLY A 283 -6.32 -16.63 -5.83
N LEU A 284 -5.04 -16.59 -5.44
CA LEU A 284 -4.30 -17.71 -4.85
C LEU A 284 -4.78 -18.09 -3.44
N LEU A 285 -5.20 -17.10 -2.66
CA LEU A 285 -5.65 -17.26 -1.27
C LEU A 285 -7.05 -16.67 -1.07
N ALA A 286 -7.87 -16.78 -2.12
CA ALA A 286 -9.25 -16.35 -2.11
C ALA A 286 -10.02 -17.04 -1.00
N ARG A 287 -10.86 -16.27 -0.31
CA ARG A 287 -11.73 -16.82 0.72
C ARG A 287 -12.85 -17.61 0.04
N LYS A 288 -12.94 -18.92 0.31
CA LYS A 288 -14.08 -19.72 -0.15
C LYS A 288 -15.36 -19.14 0.44
N THR A 289 -16.16 -18.45 -0.37
CA THR A 289 -17.52 -18.08 -0.03
C THR A 289 -18.30 -19.39 0.06
N VAL A 290 -18.50 -19.89 1.28
CA VAL A 290 -19.50 -20.92 1.52
C VAL A 290 -20.83 -20.22 1.31
N VAL A 291 -21.41 -20.39 0.12
CA VAL A 291 -22.82 -20.06 -0.13
C VAL A 291 -23.61 -20.88 0.89
N LYS A 292 -24.05 -20.24 1.97
CA LYS A 292 -25.05 -20.84 2.85
C LYS A 292 -26.37 -20.72 2.10
N LEU A 293 -26.73 -21.81 1.42
CA LEU A 293 -28.10 -22.10 1.02
C LEU A 293 -28.97 -22.24 2.27
#